data_AF-K9QP62-F1
#
_entry.id   AF-K9QP62-F1
#
_cell.length_a   1.000
_cell.length_b   1.000
_cell.length_c   1.000
_cell.angle_alpha   90.00
_cell.angle_beta   90.00
_cell.angle_gamma   90.00
#
_symmetry.space_group_name_H-M   'P 1'
#
loop_
_entity.id
_entity.type
_entity.pdbx_description
1 polymer ?
#
loop_
_entity_poly.entity_id
_entity_poly.type
_entity_poly.pdbx_seq_one_letter_code
_entity_poly.pdbx_strand_id
1 'polypeptide(L)'
;MNSSPTPPATNHPRGHPREFEPIITAKSHNFIGREFVFTAIHDFIHRYHRGYFTIIGAPGSGKSAILAKYALDNPDVVYYNVELAGKNRADEFLRNICTQLLETLQETSVNHLPDNATDGSWFLSLLLQQISEQLQDNQKLIIAIDGLNFIDRNLQPPGANLFYLPRYLPDGVYFLLTRRPFVREKSGLLIEAPSQSLDLADYPAENRRDVEGYIRENLTPLTPLPYEGRGGHETGRGGQENYSPLLAGEGLGEGSSEQEFCTHLTTESENNFMYLSQILQAIADGFYSEPFQYNQIPPGLETYYQQHLQAMIPPAQHSEFTSAVLRQLVKQPTPILAAAIAEILDTDEFEVEEVLEHWTEFLQQERNAEATDYSLYHSHFRDWLIKQQSIE
;
A
#
# COMPACT_ATOMS: atom_id res chain seq x y z
N MET A 1 -28.66 -47.21 2.48
CA MET A 1 -29.22 -45.84 2.46
C MET A 1 -28.04 -44.90 2.55
N ASN A 2 -27.55 -44.44 1.39
CA ASN A 2 -26.41 -43.53 1.31
C ASN A 2 -26.92 -42.12 1.49
N SER A 3 -26.60 -41.50 2.62
CA SER A 3 -26.80 -40.09 2.86
C SER A 3 -25.84 -39.31 1.98
N SER A 4 -26.36 -38.52 1.05
CA SER A 4 -25.59 -37.56 0.28
C SER A 4 -24.89 -36.56 1.21
N PRO A 5 -23.69 -36.07 0.88
CA PRO A 5 -23.02 -35.03 1.66
C PRO A 5 -23.85 -33.74 1.59
N THR A 6 -24.11 -33.17 2.76
CA THR A 6 -24.74 -31.86 2.91
C THR A 6 -23.87 -30.82 2.20
N PRO A 7 -24.44 -29.93 1.35
CA PRO A 7 -23.67 -28.84 0.77
C PRO A 7 -23.13 -27.92 1.88
N PRO A 8 -21.98 -27.25 1.66
CA PRO A 8 -21.45 -26.30 2.63
C PRO A 8 -22.50 -25.23 2.92
N ALA A 9 -22.65 -24.88 4.20
CA ALA A 9 -23.53 -23.80 4.64
C ALA A 9 -23.16 -22.54 3.84
N THR A 10 -24.07 -22.11 2.98
CA THR A 10 -23.94 -20.89 2.20
C THR A 10 -24.09 -19.72 3.17
N ASN A 11 -22.96 -19.18 3.65
CA ASN A 11 -22.94 -17.80 4.11
C ASN A 11 -23.42 -16.95 2.92
N HIS A 12 -24.54 -16.23 3.09
CA HIS A 12 -24.88 -15.19 2.13
C HIS A 12 -23.68 -14.23 2.06
N PRO A 13 -23.09 -13.98 0.88
CA PRO A 13 -21.97 -13.06 0.78
C PRO A 13 -22.44 -11.70 1.28
N ARG A 14 -21.91 -11.30 2.43
CA ARG A 14 -22.17 -9.97 2.98
C ARG A 14 -21.36 -9.01 2.12
N GLY A 15 -22.02 -8.00 1.59
CA GLY A 15 -21.29 -6.93 0.92
C GLY A 15 -20.44 -6.17 1.93
N HIS A 16 -19.37 -5.54 1.46
CA HIS A 16 -18.66 -4.55 2.25
C HIS A 16 -19.55 -3.33 2.48
N PRO A 17 -19.36 -2.54 3.56
CA PRO A 17 -20.07 -1.28 3.71
C PRO A 17 -19.96 -0.43 2.44
N ARG A 18 -21.08 0.15 1.99
CA ARG A 18 -21.15 0.94 0.74
C ARG A 18 -20.12 2.06 0.65
N GLU A 19 -19.69 2.59 1.78
CA GLU A 19 -18.64 3.61 1.84
C GLU A 19 -17.25 3.08 1.47
N PHE A 20 -16.99 1.78 1.62
CA PHE A 20 -15.72 1.14 1.28
C PHE A 20 -15.73 0.44 -0.09
N GLU A 21 -16.90 0.18 -0.69
CA GLU A 21 -16.97 -0.41 -2.04
C GLU A 21 -16.19 0.37 -3.12
N PRO A 22 -16.24 1.72 -3.17
CA PRO A 22 -15.47 2.47 -4.16
C PRO A 22 -13.95 2.33 -3.97
N ILE A 23 -13.47 2.32 -2.72
CA ILE A 23 -12.04 2.20 -2.44
C ILE A 23 -11.55 0.78 -2.70
N ILE A 24 -12.33 -0.25 -2.34
CA ILE A 24 -12.00 -1.64 -2.65
C ILE A 24 -11.90 -1.80 -4.16
N THR A 25 -12.92 -1.40 -4.90
CA THR A 25 -12.97 -1.51 -6.37
C THR A 25 -11.82 -0.76 -7.04
N ALA A 26 -11.56 0.49 -6.63
CA ALA A 26 -10.51 1.30 -7.21
C ALA A 26 -9.10 0.73 -6.91
N LYS A 27 -8.84 0.30 -5.67
CA LYS A 27 -7.53 -0.21 -5.26
C LYS A 27 -7.25 -1.63 -5.75
N SER A 28 -8.28 -2.44 -6.01
CA SER A 28 -8.13 -3.78 -6.60
C SER A 28 -8.17 -3.77 -8.13
N HIS A 29 -8.39 -2.62 -8.77
CA HIS A 29 -8.46 -2.52 -10.23
C HIS A 29 -7.10 -2.90 -10.86
N ASN A 30 -7.13 -3.77 -11.87
CA ASN A 30 -5.95 -4.32 -12.54
C ASN A 30 -4.90 -4.88 -11.58
N PHE A 31 -5.32 -5.41 -10.42
CA PHE A 31 -4.44 -6.00 -9.44
C PHE A 31 -3.76 -7.26 -9.98
N ILE A 32 -2.44 -7.36 -9.83
CA ILE A 32 -1.61 -8.46 -10.35
C ILE A 32 -0.61 -8.91 -9.29
N GLY A 33 -0.39 -10.23 -9.21
CA GLY A 33 0.69 -10.84 -8.44
C GLY A 33 0.43 -10.88 -6.94
N ARG A 34 1.50 -10.75 -6.14
CA ARG A 34 1.51 -10.76 -4.66
C ARG A 34 1.17 -12.11 -4.03
N GLU A 35 1.34 -13.19 -4.78
CA GLU A 35 1.10 -14.56 -4.32
C GLU A 35 1.88 -14.92 -3.05
N PHE A 36 3.10 -14.41 -2.91
CA PHE A 36 3.91 -14.62 -1.72
C PHE A 36 3.27 -14.02 -0.46
N VAL A 37 2.54 -12.90 -0.58
CA VAL A 37 1.84 -12.26 0.54
C VAL A 37 0.59 -13.06 0.92
N PHE A 38 -0.21 -13.47 -0.08
CA PHE A 38 -1.41 -14.28 0.17
C PHE A 38 -1.06 -15.67 0.73
N THR A 39 0.02 -16.27 0.24
CA THR A 39 0.57 -17.52 0.79
C THR A 39 0.96 -17.33 2.26
N ALA A 40 1.68 -16.24 2.59
CA ALA A 40 2.06 -15.97 3.98
C ALA A 40 0.85 -15.73 4.90
N ILE A 41 -0.20 -15.06 4.41
CA ILE A 41 -1.47 -14.89 5.15
C ILE A 41 -2.13 -16.26 5.38
N HIS A 42 -2.25 -17.08 4.34
CA HIS A 42 -2.82 -18.42 4.42
C HIS A 42 -2.07 -19.30 5.43
N ASP A 43 -0.73 -19.33 5.33
CA ASP A 43 0.12 -20.12 6.22
C ASP A 43 0.00 -19.66 7.68
N PHE A 44 -0.13 -18.35 7.92
CA PHE A 44 -0.37 -17.81 9.24
C PHE A 44 -1.72 -18.26 9.82
N ILE A 45 -2.79 -18.18 9.03
CA ILE A 45 -4.14 -18.60 9.43
C ILE A 45 -4.21 -20.11 9.67
N HIS A 46 -3.46 -20.91 8.91
CA HIS A 46 -3.37 -22.35 9.10
C HIS A 46 -2.53 -22.72 10.35
N ARG A 47 -1.46 -21.96 10.64
CA ARG A 47 -0.54 -22.25 11.74
C ARG A 47 -1.10 -21.88 13.11
N TYR A 48 -1.83 -20.78 13.19
CA TYR A 48 -2.37 -20.26 14.45
C TYR A 48 -3.88 -20.27 14.41
N HIS A 49 -4.53 -20.56 15.54
CA HIS A 49 -5.99 -20.55 15.66
C HIS A 49 -6.58 -19.14 15.81
N ARG A 50 -5.73 -18.09 15.90
CA ARG A 50 -6.09 -16.67 16.03
C ARG A 50 -4.84 -15.81 15.87
N GLY A 51 -4.99 -14.52 15.58
CA GLY A 51 -3.86 -13.60 15.67
C GLY A 51 -3.91 -12.35 14.80
N TYR A 52 -2.78 -11.63 14.78
CA TYR A 52 -2.57 -10.42 14.00
C TYR A 52 -1.52 -10.65 12.91
N PHE A 53 -1.90 -10.46 11.65
CA PHE A 53 -0.97 -10.45 10.53
C PHE A 53 -0.82 -9.02 10.01
N THR A 54 0.41 -8.51 9.92
CA THR A 54 0.67 -7.13 9.49
C THR A 54 1.52 -7.07 8.23
N ILE A 55 1.00 -6.44 7.18
CA ILE A 55 1.74 -6.10 5.96
C ILE A 55 2.38 -4.72 6.15
N ILE A 56 3.70 -4.67 6.05
CA ILE A 56 4.52 -3.45 6.20
C ILE A 56 5.11 -3.09 4.83
N GLY A 57 5.28 -1.81 4.56
CA GLY A 57 5.96 -1.36 3.35
C GLY A 57 5.90 0.15 3.14
N ALA A 58 6.82 0.65 2.34
CA ALA A 58 6.96 2.07 2.00
C ALA A 58 5.70 2.65 1.31
N PRO A 59 5.55 3.98 1.23
CA PRO A 59 4.49 4.62 0.46
C PRO A 59 4.49 4.16 -1.00
N GLY A 60 3.32 3.83 -1.54
CA GLY A 60 3.17 3.39 -2.93
C GLY A 60 3.53 1.92 -3.22
N SER A 61 3.97 1.15 -2.21
CA SER A 61 4.30 -0.28 -2.35
C SER A 61 3.11 -1.23 -2.62
N GLY A 62 1.87 -0.74 -2.66
CA GLY A 62 0.69 -1.56 -2.99
C GLY A 62 -0.04 -2.22 -1.82
N LYS A 63 0.28 -1.89 -0.56
CA LYS A 63 -0.36 -2.47 0.64
C LYS A 63 -1.90 -2.42 0.62
N SER A 64 -2.48 -1.25 0.37
CA SER A 64 -3.93 -1.06 0.29
C SER A 64 -4.56 -1.85 -0.85
N ALA A 65 -3.83 -2.00 -1.96
CA ALA A 65 -4.28 -2.81 -3.09
C ALA A 65 -4.33 -4.30 -2.73
N ILE A 66 -3.34 -4.80 -1.98
CA ILE A 66 -3.32 -6.19 -1.49
C ILE A 66 -4.52 -6.45 -0.58
N LEU A 67 -4.79 -5.56 0.38
CA LEU A 67 -5.89 -5.75 1.33
C LEU A 67 -7.27 -5.57 0.66
N ALA A 68 -7.41 -4.61 -0.26
CA ALA A 68 -8.60 -4.45 -1.08
C ALA A 68 -8.87 -5.68 -1.95
N LYS A 69 -7.84 -6.23 -2.61
CA LYS A 69 -7.96 -7.48 -3.38
C LYS A 69 -8.37 -8.65 -2.50
N TYR A 70 -7.77 -8.78 -1.32
CA TYR A 70 -8.15 -9.81 -0.35
C TYR A 70 -9.63 -9.70 0.05
N ALA A 71 -10.11 -8.48 0.35
CA ALA A 71 -11.51 -8.25 0.70
C ALA A 71 -12.46 -8.49 -0.49
N LEU A 72 -12.04 -8.14 -1.71
CA LEU A 72 -12.83 -8.40 -2.92
C LEU A 72 -13.02 -9.91 -3.16
N ASP A 73 -11.96 -10.70 -2.99
CA ASP A 73 -11.99 -12.15 -3.19
C ASP A 73 -12.65 -12.91 -2.03
N ASN A 74 -12.78 -12.26 -0.86
CA ASN A 74 -13.37 -12.82 0.35
C ASN A 74 -14.47 -11.89 0.91
N PRO A 75 -15.71 -11.92 0.38
CA PRO A 75 -16.78 -11.01 0.79
C PRO A 75 -17.13 -11.07 2.29
N ASP A 76 -16.88 -12.20 2.95
CA ASP A 76 -17.15 -12.36 4.40
C ASP A 76 -16.14 -11.63 5.30
N VAL A 77 -15.07 -11.04 4.73
CA VAL A 77 -14.09 -10.24 5.47
C VAL A 77 -14.71 -8.91 5.90
N VAL A 78 -14.61 -8.58 7.18
CA VAL A 78 -14.95 -7.25 7.68
C VAL A 78 -13.84 -6.29 7.27
N TYR A 79 -14.14 -5.27 6.49
CA TYR A 79 -13.16 -4.33 5.96
C TYR A 79 -13.31 -2.94 6.55
N TYR A 80 -12.18 -2.28 6.82
CA TYR A 80 -12.11 -0.89 7.25
C TYR A 80 -10.89 -0.19 6.67
N ASN A 81 -11.09 1.00 6.09
CA ASN A 81 -10.00 1.83 5.59
C ASN A 81 -9.90 3.12 6.43
N VAL A 82 -8.72 3.33 7.02
CA VAL A 82 -8.42 4.43 7.95
C VAL A 82 -8.13 5.74 7.21
N GLU A 83 -7.58 5.64 5.99
CA GLU A 83 -7.19 6.79 5.16
C GLU A 83 -8.42 7.58 4.65
N LEU A 84 -9.59 6.94 4.60
CA LEU A 84 -10.83 7.61 4.24
C LEU A 84 -11.16 8.74 5.23
N ALA A 85 -11.55 9.90 4.71
CA ALA A 85 -11.80 11.09 5.51
C ALA A 85 -12.79 10.82 6.66
N GLY A 86 -12.39 11.16 7.88
CA GLY A 86 -13.18 10.95 9.10
C GLY A 86 -13.11 9.55 9.69
N LYS A 87 -12.42 8.59 9.05
CA LYS A 87 -12.27 7.19 9.53
C LYS A 87 -10.99 6.95 10.31
N ASN A 88 -10.26 8.00 10.66
CA ASN A 88 -9.03 7.90 11.46
C ASN A 88 -9.25 7.94 12.98
N ARG A 89 -10.51 7.97 13.43
CA ARG A 89 -10.88 8.04 14.85
C ARG A 89 -11.31 6.70 15.41
N ALA A 90 -10.92 6.41 16.66
CA ALA A 90 -11.22 5.15 17.32
C ALA A 90 -12.73 4.92 17.54
N ASP A 91 -13.51 5.96 17.83
CA ASP A 91 -14.96 5.85 18.03
C ASP A 91 -15.70 5.53 16.72
N GLU A 92 -15.29 6.14 15.61
CA GLU A 92 -15.82 5.83 14.27
C GLU A 92 -15.45 4.41 13.83
N PHE A 93 -14.22 3.98 14.10
CA PHE A 93 -13.78 2.60 13.88
C PHE A 93 -14.66 1.60 14.64
N LEU A 94 -14.82 1.79 15.95
CA LEU A 94 -15.59 0.88 16.80
C LEU A 94 -17.06 0.83 16.37
N ARG A 95 -17.67 1.99 16.09
CA ARG A 95 -19.06 2.07 15.58
C ARG A 95 -19.22 1.24 14.32
N ASN A 96 -18.34 1.43 13.34
CA ASN A 96 -18.42 0.78 12.05
C ASN A 96 -18.18 -0.73 12.14
N ILE A 97 -17.06 -1.15 12.74
CA ILE A 97 -16.73 -2.58 12.88
C ILE A 97 -17.79 -3.30 13.71
N CYS A 98 -18.22 -2.74 14.84
CA CYS A 98 -19.25 -3.40 15.65
C CYS A 98 -20.58 -3.51 14.89
N THR A 99 -20.91 -2.56 14.02
CA THR A 99 -22.10 -2.64 13.16
C THR A 99 -21.96 -3.80 12.16
N GLN A 100 -20.83 -3.92 11.47
CA GLN A 100 -20.56 -5.03 10.55
C GLN A 100 -20.58 -6.40 11.27
N LEU A 101 -20.06 -6.47 12.50
CA LEU A 101 -20.07 -7.68 13.32
C LEU A 101 -21.48 -8.03 13.84
N LEU A 102 -22.32 -7.04 14.17
CA LEU A 102 -23.71 -7.29 14.53
C LEU A 102 -24.53 -7.82 13.35
N GLU A 103 -24.28 -7.32 12.14
CA GLU A 103 -24.83 -7.91 10.91
C GLU A 103 -24.37 -9.37 10.72
N THR A 104 -23.23 -9.73 11.31
CA THR A 104 -22.75 -11.12 11.33
C THR A 104 -23.55 -12.03 12.26
N LEU A 105 -24.10 -11.45 13.32
CA LEU A 105 -24.76 -12.13 14.43
C LEU A 105 -26.29 -12.12 14.33
N GLN A 106 -26.92 -11.76 13.19
CA GLN A 106 -28.37 -11.50 13.05
C GLN A 106 -29.34 -12.61 13.49
N GLU A 107 -28.87 -13.78 13.95
CA GLU A 107 -29.67 -14.80 14.63
C GLU A 107 -29.64 -14.71 16.18
N THR A 108 -28.94 -13.72 16.76
CA THR A 108 -28.67 -13.61 18.21
C THR A 108 -29.37 -12.41 18.86
N SER A 109 -29.56 -12.44 20.19
CA SER A 109 -30.38 -11.47 20.94
C SER A 109 -29.84 -10.04 21.04
N VAL A 110 -28.66 -9.75 20.46
CA VAL A 110 -28.02 -8.43 20.47
C VAL A 110 -28.28 -7.77 19.12
N ASN A 111 -29.34 -6.97 19.02
CA ASN A 111 -29.78 -6.38 17.74
C ASN A 111 -29.47 -4.88 17.59
N HIS A 112 -28.71 -4.28 18.51
CA HIS A 112 -28.42 -2.86 18.47
C HIS A 112 -27.06 -2.54 19.10
N LEU A 113 -26.39 -1.52 18.56
CA LEU A 113 -25.15 -0.96 19.09
C LEU A 113 -25.42 -0.14 20.37
N PRO A 114 -24.93 -0.53 21.55
CA PRO A 114 -25.13 0.24 22.77
C PRO A 114 -24.60 1.68 22.66
N ASP A 115 -25.19 2.62 23.41
CA ASP A 115 -24.75 4.03 23.40
C ASP A 115 -23.27 4.19 23.82
N ASN A 116 -22.79 3.31 24.71
CA ASN A 116 -21.42 3.25 25.21
C ASN A 116 -20.54 2.23 24.46
N ALA A 117 -20.95 1.76 23.28
CA ALA A 117 -20.20 0.74 22.51
C ALA A 117 -18.81 1.21 22.07
N THR A 118 -18.61 2.53 21.96
CA THR A 118 -17.35 3.15 21.56
C THR A 118 -16.44 3.46 22.75
N ASP A 119 -16.86 3.14 23.98
CA ASP A 119 -16.10 3.43 25.20
C ASP A 119 -15.00 2.37 25.39
N GLY A 120 -13.97 2.42 24.57
CA GLY A 120 -12.87 1.46 24.57
C GLY A 120 -13.23 0.13 23.88
N SER A 121 -12.58 -0.97 24.29
CA SER A 121 -12.60 -2.25 23.55
C SER A 121 -13.71 -3.23 23.98
N TRP A 122 -14.49 -2.92 25.03
CA TRP A 122 -15.32 -3.92 25.70
C TRP A 122 -16.38 -4.53 24.77
N PHE A 123 -17.06 -3.72 23.97
CA PHE A 123 -18.16 -4.20 23.12
C PHE A 123 -17.62 -4.96 21.92
N LEU A 124 -16.54 -4.46 21.30
CA LEU A 124 -15.82 -5.20 20.27
C LEU A 124 -15.39 -6.58 20.79
N SER A 125 -14.76 -6.63 21.96
CA SER A 125 -14.31 -7.88 22.58
C SER A 125 -15.47 -8.85 22.85
N LEU A 126 -16.63 -8.34 23.28
CA LEU A 126 -17.85 -9.13 23.47
C LEU A 126 -18.34 -9.74 22.15
N LEU A 127 -18.43 -8.94 21.08
CA LEU A 127 -18.88 -9.43 19.77
C LEU A 127 -17.92 -10.47 19.20
N LEU A 128 -16.61 -10.25 19.31
CA LEU A 128 -15.61 -11.21 18.85
C LEU A 128 -15.74 -12.55 19.59
N GLN A 129 -15.97 -12.52 20.91
CA GLN A 129 -16.18 -13.73 21.71
C GLN A 129 -17.46 -14.48 21.27
N GLN A 130 -18.56 -13.76 21.10
CA GLN A 130 -19.84 -14.35 20.67
C GLN A 130 -19.74 -14.98 19.28
N ILE A 131 -19.08 -14.30 18.33
CA ILE A 131 -18.86 -14.86 16.99
C ILE A 131 -17.98 -16.10 17.09
N SER A 132 -16.88 -16.03 17.84
CA SER A 132 -15.96 -17.15 18.03
C SER A 132 -16.66 -18.42 18.54
N GLU A 133 -17.57 -18.30 19.51
CA GLU A 133 -18.35 -19.41 20.06
C GLU A 133 -19.31 -20.05 19.05
N GLN A 134 -19.68 -19.31 17.99
CA GLN A 134 -20.58 -19.76 16.92
C GLN A 134 -19.83 -20.26 15.68
N LEU A 135 -18.52 -19.98 15.56
CA LEU A 135 -17.72 -20.42 14.42
C LEU A 135 -17.59 -21.94 14.41
N GLN A 136 -17.86 -22.56 13.26
CA GLN A 136 -17.50 -23.96 13.01
C GLN A 136 -15.99 -24.11 12.82
N ASP A 137 -15.45 -25.34 12.96
CA ASP A 137 -14.00 -25.62 12.90
C ASP A 137 -13.28 -25.02 11.67
N ASN A 138 -13.96 -24.98 10.52
CA ASN A 138 -13.44 -24.46 9.25
C ASN A 138 -13.78 -22.98 8.99
N GLN A 139 -14.61 -22.36 9.82
CA GLN A 139 -14.96 -20.95 9.70
C GLN A 139 -13.97 -20.09 10.49
N LYS A 140 -13.74 -18.88 9.97
CA LYS A 140 -12.84 -17.88 10.55
C LYS A 140 -13.50 -16.52 10.40
N LEU A 141 -13.35 -15.67 11.41
CA LEU A 141 -13.66 -14.24 11.29
C LEU A 141 -12.37 -13.50 10.98
N ILE A 142 -12.35 -12.78 9.86
CA ILE A 142 -11.21 -11.98 9.44
C ILE A 142 -11.64 -10.51 9.39
N ILE A 143 -10.87 -9.67 10.07
CA ILE A 143 -11.06 -8.22 10.11
C ILE A 143 -9.84 -7.56 9.46
N ALA A 144 -10.04 -6.95 8.30
CA ALA A 144 -9.02 -6.26 7.53
C ALA A 144 -9.06 -4.75 7.82
N ILE A 145 -7.94 -4.20 8.32
CA ILE A 145 -7.79 -2.78 8.63
C ILE A 145 -6.65 -2.19 7.79
N ASP A 146 -7.02 -1.34 6.83
CA ASP A 146 -6.08 -0.71 5.90
C ASP A 146 -5.62 0.66 6.41
N GLY A 147 -4.30 0.84 6.58
CA GLY A 147 -3.66 2.13 6.79
C GLY A 147 -3.55 2.56 8.24
N LEU A 148 -3.09 1.69 9.15
CA LEU A 148 -2.97 2.02 10.59
C LEU A 148 -2.07 3.23 10.89
N ASN A 149 -1.19 3.64 9.98
CA ASN A 149 -0.37 4.85 10.12
C ASN A 149 -1.18 6.15 10.06
N PHE A 150 -2.43 6.13 9.58
CA PHE A 150 -3.29 7.31 9.50
C PHE A 150 -4.13 7.57 10.76
N ILE A 151 -4.05 6.71 11.78
CA ILE A 151 -4.83 6.84 13.01
C ILE A 151 -4.48 8.14 13.74
N ASP A 152 -5.49 8.90 14.15
CA ASP A 152 -5.30 10.07 15.02
C ASP A 152 -5.15 9.62 16.48
N ARG A 153 -3.89 9.48 16.89
CA ARG A 153 -3.53 9.06 18.26
C ARG A 153 -3.82 10.14 19.31
N ASN A 154 -3.96 11.42 18.92
CA ASN A 154 -4.19 12.51 19.86
C ASN A 154 -5.59 12.46 20.49
N LEU A 155 -6.52 11.76 19.84
CA LEU A 155 -7.89 11.55 20.30
C LEU A 155 -8.03 10.26 21.15
N GLN A 156 -6.93 9.57 21.43
CA GLN A 156 -6.90 8.41 22.32
C GLN A 156 -6.11 8.73 23.60
N PRO A 157 -6.48 8.14 24.76
CA PRO A 157 -5.69 8.23 25.97
C PRO A 157 -4.25 7.75 25.75
N PRO A 158 -3.25 8.41 26.35
CA PRO A 158 -1.87 7.93 26.30
C PRO A 158 -1.74 6.47 26.73
N GLY A 159 -1.02 5.67 25.95
CA GLY A 159 -0.82 4.24 26.22
C GLY A 159 -2.00 3.33 25.86
N ALA A 160 -3.09 3.87 25.32
CA ALA A 160 -4.14 3.06 24.73
C ALA A 160 -3.62 2.28 23.51
N ASN A 161 -4.18 1.09 23.27
CA ASN A 161 -3.90 0.35 22.04
C ASN A 161 -4.49 1.11 20.83
N LEU A 162 -3.88 0.99 19.66
CA LEU A 162 -4.42 1.56 18.41
C LEU A 162 -5.88 1.14 18.25
N PHE A 163 -6.78 2.11 18.03
CA PHE A 163 -8.22 1.86 17.87
C PHE A 163 -8.87 1.03 18.99
N TYR A 164 -8.24 0.95 20.16
CA TYR A 164 -8.62 0.04 21.23
C TYR A 164 -8.73 -1.41 20.75
N LEU A 165 -7.87 -1.84 19.82
CA LEU A 165 -7.80 -3.23 19.40
C LEU A 165 -7.61 -4.14 20.63
N PRO A 166 -8.25 -5.32 20.67
CA PRO A 166 -8.11 -6.24 21.79
C PRO A 166 -6.66 -6.69 21.97
N ARG A 167 -6.21 -6.88 23.22
CA ARG A 167 -4.89 -7.50 23.47
C ARG A 167 -4.94 -9.00 23.22
N TYR A 168 -6.02 -9.63 23.71
CA TYR A 168 -6.29 -11.05 23.53
C TYR A 168 -7.36 -11.24 22.47
N LEU A 169 -7.24 -12.30 21.69
CA LEU A 169 -8.25 -12.69 20.71
C LEU A 169 -8.89 -14.02 21.11
N PRO A 170 -10.18 -14.22 20.82
CA PRO A 170 -10.80 -15.53 20.89
C PRO A 170 -10.41 -16.37 19.67
N ASP A 171 -10.72 -17.67 19.70
CA ASP A 171 -10.29 -18.61 18.68
C ASP A 171 -11.08 -18.39 17.37
N GLY A 172 -10.45 -18.59 16.23
CA GLY A 172 -11.02 -18.34 14.91
C GLY A 172 -11.06 -16.86 14.48
N VAL A 173 -10.54 -15.93 15.29
CA VAL A 173 -10.52 -14.49 14.97
C VAL A 173 -9.14 -14.02 14.55
N TYR A 174 -9.08 -13.32 13.42
CA TYR A 174 -7.84 -12.80 12.83
C TYR A 174 -8.00 -11.34 12.41
N PHE A 175 -6.92 -10.59 12.60
CA PHE A 175 -6.79 -9.23 12.08
C PHE A 175 -5.73 -9.19 10.99
N LEU A 176 -6.08 -8.68 9.82
CA LEU A 176 -5.14 -8.36 8.74
C LEU A 176 -4.93 -6.85 8.71
N LEU A 177 -3.70 -6.42 8.94
CA LEU A 177 -3.36 -5.02 9.13
C LEU A 177 -2.41 -4.57 8.02
N THR A 178 -2.55 -3.33 7.54
CA THR A 178 -1.51 -2.68 6.73
C THR A 178 -1.00 -1.43 7.43
N ARG A 179 0.29 -1.15 7.26
CA ARG A 179 0.91 0.10 7.75
C ARG A 179 2.22 0.41 7.04
N ARG A 180 2.73 1.62 7.27
CA ARG A 180 4.10 2.00 6.92
C ARG A 180 5.10 1.58 8.03
N PRO A 181 6.41 1.54 7.72
CA PRO A 181 7.46 1.32 8.72
C PRO A 181 7.40 2.36 9.84
N PHE A 182 7.89 1.98 11.03
CA PHE A 182 7.88 2.81 12.23
C PHE A 182 8.95 2.29 13.21
N VAL A 183 9.40 3.14 14.12
CA VAL A 183 10.33 2.75 15.20
C VAL A 183 9.61 1.83 16.19
N ARG A 184 10.17 0.65 16.51
CA ARG A 184 9.47 -0.44 17.22
C ARG A 184 8.77 0.01 18.50
N GLU A 185 9.42 0.89 19.25
CA GLU A 185 8.99 1.49 20.51
C GLU A 185 7.74 2.37 20.34
N LYS A 186 7.54 2.91 19.12
CA LYS A 186 6.43 3.79 18.72
C LYS A 186 5.29 3.03 18.01
N SER A 187 5.28 1.69 18.00
CA SER A 187 4.23 0.90 17.32
C SER A 187 2.83 1.31 17.73
N GLY A 188 2.62 1.52 19.02
CA GLY A 188 1.29 1.72 19.62
C GLY A 188 0.39 0.47 19.61
N LEU A 189 0.80 -0.61 18.93
CA LEU A 189 0.06 -1.86 18.85
C LEU A 189 0.47 -2.76 20.03
N LEU A 190 -0.45 -2.91 20.99
CA LEU A 190 -0.27 -3.66 22.22
C LEU A 190 -1.08 -4.95 22.15
N ILE A 191 -0.44 -6.08 21.81
CA ILE A 191 -1.12 -7.36 21.58
C ILE A 191 -0.48 -8.51 22.37
N GLU A 192 -1.30 -9.45 22.78
CA GLU A 192 -0.97 -10.68 23.51
C GLU A 192 -1.61 -11.89 22.82
N ALA A 193 -1.41 -11.95 21.50
CA ALA A 193 -1.84 -13.03 20.62
C ALA A 193 -0.72 -13.34 19.62
N PRO A 194 -0.74 -14.52 18.96
CA PRO A 194 0.18 -14.80 17.86
C PRO A 194 0.17 -13.67 16.85
N SER A 195 1.36 -13.20 16.47
CA SER A 195 1.49 -12.16 15.46
C SER A 195 2.62 -12.47 14.50
N GLN A 196 2.42 -12.06 13.25
CA GLN A 196 3.39 -12.15 12.19
C GLN A 196 3.37 -10.85 11.41
N SER A 197 4.54 -10.36 11.01
CA SER A 197 4.67 -9.23 10.10
C SER A 197 5.38 -9.70 8.84
N LEU A 198 4.97 -9.16 7.70
CA LEU A 198 5.62 -9.34 6.42
C LEU A 198 5.96 -7.94 5.90
N ASP A 199 7.25 -7.61 5.85
CA ASP A 199 7.71 -6.39 5.21
C ASP A 199 7.90 -6.64 3.73
N LEU A 200 7.23 -5.86 2.88
CA LEU A 200 7.37 -5.96 1.44
C LEU A 200 8.82 -5.69 1.00
N ALA A 201 9.59 -4.90 1.75
CA ALA A 201 11.00 -4.62 1.42
C ALA A 201 11.89 -5.89 1.45
N ASP A 202 11.51 -6.92 2.21
CA ASP A 202 12.28 -8.16 2.34
C ASP A 202 12.13 -9.11 1.13
N TYR A 203 11.28 -8.75 0.15
CA TYR A 203 10.95 -9.58 -1.02
C TYR A 203 11.22 -8.87 -2.37
N PRO A 204 12.45 -8.37 -2.61
CA PRO A 204 12.75 -7.56 -3.79
C PRO A 204 12.56 -8.33 -5.12
N ALA A 205 12.82 -9.64 -5.13
CA ALA A 205 12.70 -10.47 -6.34
C ALA A 205 11.24 -10.78 -6.69
N GLU A 206 10.39 -11.03 -5.69
CA GLU A 206 8.94 -11.19 -5.84
C GLU A 206 8.31 -9.88 -6.30
N ASN A 207 8.61 -8.78 -5.62
CA ASN A 207 8.10 -7.46 -5.98
C ASN A 207 8.44 -7.09 -7.42
N ARG A 208 9.68 -7.33 -7.84
CA ARG A 208 10.12 -7.04 -9.21
C ARG A 208 9.33 -7.86 -10.23
N ARG A 209 9.09 -9.14 -9.97
CA ARG A 209 8.27 -10.00 -10.85
C ARG A 209 6.83 -9.49 -10.95
N ASP A 210 6.24 -9.06 -9.84
CA ASP A 210 4.89 -8.53 -9.81
C ASP A 210 4.78 -7.19 -10.56
N VAL A 211 5.79 -6.32 -10.43
CA VAL A 211 5.91 -5.06 -11.19
C VAL A 211 5.98 -5.32 -12.69
N GLU A 212 6.85 -6.24 -13.11
CA GLU A 212 6.98 -6.60 -14.51
C GLU A 212 5.66 -7.15 -15.07
N GLY A 213 4.95 -7.98 -14.30
CA GLY A 213 3.62 -8.47 -14.65
C GLY A 213 2.60 -7.34 -14.78
N TYR A 214 2.59 -6.40 -13.82
CA TYR A 214 1.71 -5.25 -13.83
C TYR A 214 1.92 -4.35 -15.05
N ILE A 215 3.17 -4.09 -15.42
CA ILE A 215 3.51 -3.29 -16.59
C ILE A 215 3.01 -3.96 -17.88
N ARG A 216 3.29 -5.25 -18.09
CA ARG A 216 2.88 -5.99 -19.31
C ARG A 216 1.37 -5.97 -19.52
N GLU A 217 0.60 -6.28 -18.48
CA GLU A 217 -0.87 -6.35 -18.56
C GLU A 217 -1.50 -4.98 -18.82
N ASN A 218 -0.94 -3.90 -18.26
CA ASN A 218 -1.45 -2.54 -18.47
C ASN A 218 -0.92 -1.87 -19.76
N LEU A 219 0.11 -2.42 -20.41
CA LEU A 219 0.59 -1.99 -21.73
C LEU A 219 -0.17 -2.64 -22.89
N THR A 220 -0.67 -3.85 -22.71
CA THR A 220 -1.41 -4.59 -23.75
C THR A 220 -2.60 -3.80 -24.34
N PRO A 221 -3.35 -2.99 -23.57
CA PRO A 221 -4.42 -2.13 -24.10
C PRO A 221 -3.93 -0.88 -24.85
N LEU A 222 -2.64 -0.52 -24.75
CA LEU A 222 -2.08 0.77 -25.22
C LEU A 222 -1.37 0.68 -26.59
N THR A 223 -1.35 -0.48 -27.24
CA THR A 223 -0.73 -0.66 -28.58
C THR A 223 -1.57 -0.07 -29.73
N PRO A 224 -0.94 0.53 -30.76
CA PRO A 224 0.44 0.26 -31.18
C PRO A 224 1.42 1.33 -30.67
N LEU A 225 2.51 0.87 -30.03
CA LEU A 225 3.66 1.69 -29.71
C LEU A 225 4.17 2.37 -30.99
N PRO A 226 4.44 3.69 -30.99
CA PRO A 226 4.92 4.38 -32.18
C PRO A 226 6.33 3.88 -32.54
N TYR A 227 6.45 3.39 -33.76
CA TYR A 227 7.69 2.92 -34.37
C TYR A 227 8.56 4.12 -34.80
N GLU A 228 9.73 4.31 -34.18
CA GLU A 228 10.77 5.17 -34.75
C GLU A 228 11.45 4.45 -35.92
N GLY A 229 10.95 4.70 -37.13
CA GLY A 229 11.67 4.34 -38.34
C GLY A 229 13.00 5.11 -38.38
N ARG A 230 14.12 4.42 -38.22
CA ARG A 230 15.45 4.96 -38.57
C ARG A 230 15.39 5.49 -40.01
N GLY A 231 15.69 6.79 -40.13
CA GLY A 231 15.44 7.58 -41.33
C GLY A 231 15.89 6.97 -42.65
N GLY A 232 14.97 6.98 -43.61
CA GLY A 232 15.27 6.98 -45.04
C GLY A 232 14.78 8.28 -45.64
N HIS A 233 15.72 9.15 -46.02
CA HIS A 233 15.43 10.28 -46.91
C HIS A 233 14.94 9.72 -48.25
N GLU A 234 13.66 9.88 -48.59
CA GLU A 234 13.24 9.81 -50.00
C GLU A 234 12.28 10.94 -50.36
N THR A 235 12.79 11.81 -51.22
CA THR A 235 12.07 12.85 -51.95
C THR A 235 11.16 12.22 -53.00
N GLY A 236 9.85 12.51 -53.02
CA GLY A 236 9.03 12.12 -54.19
C GLY A 236 7.52 12.34 -54.07
N ARG A 237 6.98 13.11 -55.02
CA ARG A 237 5.59 13.52 -55.26
C ARG A 237 4.54 12.39 -55.36
N GLY A 238 3.40 12.58 -54.69
CA GLY A 238 2.01 12.53 -55.22
C GLY A 238 1.40 11.21 -55.72
N GLY A 239 0.28 10.78 -55.12
CA GLY A 239 -0.67 9.81 -55.72
C GLY A 239 -1.52 9.03 -54.71
N GLN A 240 -2.80 8.81 -55.04
CA GLN A 240 -3.93 8.34 -54.21
C GLN A 240 -3.89 6.90 -53.67
N GLU A 241 -4.55 6.74 -52.52
CA GLU A 241 -5.34 5.62 -51.96
C GLU A 241 -5.35 4.24 -52.66
N ASN A 242 -5.06 3.18 -51.89
CA ASN A 242 -5.86 1.94 -51.85
C ASN A 242 -5.49 1.08 -50.63
N TYR A 243 -6.53 0.59 -49.94
CA TYR A 243 -6.43 -0.31 -48.78
C TYR A 243 -6.31 -1.79 -49.18
N SER A 244 -5.58 -2.53 -48.33
CA SER A 244 -5.51 -4.00 -48.14
C SER A 244 -4.37 -4.75 -48.86
N PRO A 245 -3.95 -5.93 -48.37
CA PRO A 245 -3.48 -6.27 -47.03
C PRO A 245 -2.10 -6.98 -47.11
N LEU A 246 -1.12 -6.60 -46.28
CA LEU A 246 0.18 -7.31 -46.20
C LEU A 246 0.16 -8.22 -44.97
N LEU A 247 -0.05 -9.53 -45.15
CA LEU A 247 0.96 -10.57 -45.42
C LEU A 247 1.95 -10.75 -44.27
N ALA A 248 1.83 -11.93 -43.66
CA ALA A 248 2.71 -12.47 -42.65
C ALA A 248 4.14 -12.71 -43.18
N GLY A 249 5.12 -12.41 -42.33
CA GLY A 249 6.47 -12.95 -42.35
C GLY A 249 7.55 -11.93 -42.67
N GLU A 250 8.23 -11.41 -41.64
CA GLU A 250 9.67 -11.64 -41.37
C GLU A 250 10.08 -10.89 -40.08
N GLY A 251 10.86 -11.57 -39.24
CA GLY A 251 11.04 -11.27 -37.82
C GLY A 251 12.01 -10.15 -37.45
N LEU A 252 12.01 -9.88 -36.13
CA LEU A 252 12.93 -9.04 -35.34
C LEU A 252 12.68 -7.52 -35.42
N GLY A 253 11.62 -7.03 -34.76
CA GLY A 253 11.42 -5.58 -34.61
C GLY A 253 10.33 -5.11 -33.64
N GLU A 254 9.28 -5.89 -33.41
CA GLU A 254 8.17 -5.47 -32.52
C GLU A 254 8.41 -5.84 -31.04
N GLY A 255 9.13 -6.92 -30.77
CA GLY A 255 9.36 -7.40 -29.39
C GLY A 255 10.47 -6.70 -28.61
N SER A 256 11.38 -5.97 -29.26
CA SER A 256 12.54 -5.36 -28.59
C SER A 256 12.20 -4.03 -27.92
N SER A 257 11.37 -3.17 -28.53
CA SER A 257 11.02 -1.86 -27.97
C SER A 257 10.09 -1.98 -26.77
N GLU A 258 9.10 -2.88 -26.82
CA GLU A 258 8.21 -3.16 -25.68
C GLU A 258 8.97 -3.78 -24.51
N GLN A 259 9.92 -4.68 -24.80
CA GLN A 259 10.73 -5.31 -23.77
C GLN A 259 11.74 -4.33 -23.15
N GLU A 260 12.33 -3.45 -23.96
CA GLU A 260 13.16 -2.34 -23.48
C GLU A 260 12.33 -1.37 -22.61
N PHE A 261 11.12 -1.04 -23.04
CA PHE A 261 10.15 -0.26 -22.27
C PHE A 261 9.83 -0.88 -20.92
N CYS A 262 9.43 -2.16 -20.91
CA CYS A 262 9.13 -2.87 -19.68
C CYS A 262 10.34 -2.90 -18.74
N THR A 263 11.53 -3.15 -19.28
CA THR A 263 12.78 -3.22 -18.51
C THR A 263 13.13 -1.86 -17.89
N HIS A 264 13.01 -0.79 -18.67
CA HIS A 264 13.26 0.57 -18.21
C HIS A 264 12.27 0.96 -17.12
N LEU A 265 10.96 0.84 -17.36
CA LEU A 265 9.93 1.22 -16.41
C LEU A 265 9.96 0.37 -15.12
N THR A 266 10.29 -0.92 -15.22
CA THR A 266 10.53 -1.78 -14.05
C THR A 266 11.66 -1.23 -13.19
N THR A 267 12.76 -0.79 -13.81
CA THR A 267 13.92 -0.24 -13.11
C THR A 267 13.60 1.10 -12.46
N GLU A 268 13.05 2.05 -13.22
CA GLU A 268 12.68 3.39 -12.73
C GLU A 268 11.65 3.34 -11.60
N SER A 269 10.76 2.34 -11.60
CA SER A 269 9.72 2.24 -10.57
C SER A 269 10.24 1.94 -9.18
N GLU A 270 11.40 1.29 -9.05
CA GLU A 270 11.93 0.83 -7.76
C GLU A 270 10.90 0.04 -6.91
N ASN A 271 10.05 -0.77 -7.57
CA ASN A 271 8.92 -1.49 -6.96
C ASN A 271 7.79 -0.60 -6.39
N ASN A 272 7.73 0.66 -6.78
CA ASN A 272 6.69 1.60 -6.42
C ASN A 272 5.50 1.54 -7.39
N PHE A 273 4.45 0.82 -6.99
CA PHE A 273 3.22 0.68 -7.78
C PHE A 273 2.43 2.00 -7.92
N MET A 274 2.53 2.92 -6.96
CA MET A 274 1.90 4.24 -7.11
C MET A 274 2.55 5.02 -8.24
N TYR A 275 3.88 5.04 -8.31
CA TYR A 275 4.61 5.63 -9.42
C TYR A 275 4.17 5.02 -10.76
N LEU A 276 4.20 3.69 -10.87
CA LEU A 276 3.79 2.98 -12.09
C LEU A 276 2.37 3.30 -12.51
N SER A 277 1.43 3.26 -11.57
CA SER A 277 0.02 3.55 -11.84
C SER A 277 -0.17 4.97 -12.39
N GLN A 278 0.51 5.97 -11.81
CA GLN A 278 0.43 7.34 -12.28
C GLN A 278 1.11 7.54 -13.65
N ILE A 279 2.26 6.90 -13.88
CA ILE A 279 2.95 6.98 -15.18
C ILE A 279 2.13 6.31 -16.28
N LEU A 280 1.63 5.09 -16.05
CA LEU A 280 0.82 4.37 -17.03
C LEU A 280 -0.51 5.09 -17.32
N GLN A 281 -1.15 5.67 -16.30
CA GLN A 281 -2.33 6.50 -16.49
C GLN A 281 -2.02 7.75 -17.34
N ALA A 282 -0.92 8.44 -17.04
CA ALA A 282 -0.49 9.61 -17.81
C ALA A 282 -0.16 9.26 -19.27
N ILE A 283 0.41 8.08 -19.54
CA ILE A 283 0.61 7.56 -20.89
C ILE A 283 -0.74 7.32 -21.58
N ALA A 284 -1.67 6.65 -20.90
CA ALA A 284 -3.01 6.37 -21.43
C ALA A 284 -3.78 7.66 -21.75
N ASP A 285 -3.57 8.72 -20.97
CA ASP A 285 -4.19 10.02 -21.15
C ASP A 285 -3.46 10.90 -22.20
N GLY A 286 -2.37 10.41 -22.81
CA GLY A 286 -1.60 11.14 -23.81
C GLY A 286 -0.79 12.32 -23.26
N PHE A 287 -0.45 12.29 -21.96
CA PHE A 287 0.32 13.35 -21.31
C PHE A 287 1.75 13.46 -21.87
N TYR A 288 2.36 12.33 -22.22
CA TYR A 288 3.70 12.27 -22.79
C TYR A 288 3.65 12.31 -24.32
N SER A 289 4.40 13.24 -24.91
CA SER A 289 4.46 13.41 -26.37
C SER A 289 5.26 12.32 -27.07
N GLU A 290 6.24 11.71 -26.39
CA GLU A 290 7.06 10.62 -26.90
C GLU A 290 7.19 9.54 -25.81
N PRO A 291 7.19 8.24 -26.18
CA PRO A 291 7.54 7.17 -25.24
C PRO A 291 8.93 7.43 -24.63
N PHE A 292 9.15 7.02 -23.37
CA PHE A 292 10.43 7.15 -22.66
C PHE A 292 10.89 8.57 -22.27
N GLN A 293 10.13 9.64 -22.58
CA GLN A 293 10.45 10.99 -22.13
C GLN A 293 9.70 11.36 -20.83
N TYR A 294 10.06 10.72 -19.72
CA TYR A 294 9.48 10.98 -18.39
C TYR A 294 10.09 12.19 -17.66
N ASN A 295 10.50 13.21 -18.41
CA ASN A 295 11.13 14.40 -17.84
C ASN A 295 10.14 15.23 -16.99
N GLN A 296 8.85 15.04 -17.24
CA GLN A 296 7.73 15.67 -16.55
C GLN A 296 7.05 14.68 -15.61
N ILE A 297 6.77 15.14 -14.40
CA ILE A 297 6.05 14.39 -13.38
C ILE A 297 4.55 14.59 -13.65
N PRO A 298 3.74 13.52 -13.76
CA PRO A 298 2.31 13.66 -13.96
C PRO A 298 1.65 14.42 -12.80
N PRO A 299 0.56 15.18 -13.04
CA PRO A 299 -0.10 15.96 -11.99
C PRO A 299 -0.53 15.14 -10.76
N GLY A 300 -0.97 13.89 -10.98
CA GLY A 300 -1.35 13.00 -9.88
C GLY A 300 -0.17 12.56 -9.02
N LEU A 301 1.00 12.32 -9.64
CA LEU A 301 2.23 11.98 -8.92
C LEU A 301 2.82 13.21 -8.21
N GLU A 302 2.73 14.39 -8.81
CA GLU A 302 3.12 15.64 -8.15
C GLU A 302 2.28 15.91 -6.91
N THR A 303 0.95 15.79 -7.01
CA THR A 303 0.04 15.94 -5.87
C THR A 303 0.38 14.94 -4.76
N TYR A 304 0.68 13.69 -5.12
CA TYR A 304 1.09 12.65 -4.19
C TYR A 304 2.37 13.00 -3.43
N TYR A 305 3.41 13.48 -4.13
CA TYR A 305 4.66 13.90 -3.52
C TYR A 305 4.51 15.17 -2.66
N GLN A 306 3.68 16.13 -3.08
CA GLN A 306 3.37 17.30 -2.27
C GLN A 306 2.74 16.92 -0.92
N GLN A 307 1.80 15.97 -0.92
CA GLN A 307 1.19 15.46 0.32
C GLN A 307 2.22 14.81 1.24
N HIS A 308 3.17 14.05 0.69
CA HIS A 308 4.26 13.46 1.47
C HIS A 308 5.18 14.51 2.10
N LEU A 309 5.57 15.54 1.34
CA LEU A 309 6.38 16.64 1.88
C LEU A 309 5.65 17.38 3.01
N GLN A 310 4.34 17.66 2.84
CA GLN A 310 3.53 18.27 3.90
C GLN A 310 3.40 17.39 5.14
N ALA A 311 3.36 16.07 4.98
CA ALA A 311 3.33 15.12 6.09
C ALA A 311 4.70 15.00 6.80
N MET A 312 5.80 15.04 6.04
CA MET A 312 7.16 15.05 6.60
C MET A 312 7.45 16.35 7.35
N ILE A 313 7.10 17.49 6.76
CA ILE A 313 7.37 18.81 7.33
C ILE A 313 6.06 19.61 7.35
N PRO A 314 5.20 19.37 8.36
CA PRO A 314 4.01 20.18 8.55
C PRO A 314 4.37 21.65 8.71
N PRO A 315 3.57 22.61 8.21
CA PRO A 315 3.88 24.04 8.31
C PRO A 315 4.16 24.52 9.74
N ALA A 316 3.52 23.90 10.74
CA ALA A 316 3.72 24.20 12.15
C ALA A 316 5.05 23.69 12.74
N GLN A 317 5.70 22.73 12.08
CA GLN A 317 6.97 22.10 12.49
C GLN A 317 8.12 22.44 11.53
N HIS A 318 7.87 23.30 10.54
CA HIS A 318 8.88 23.72 9.58
C HIS A 318 9.97 24.54 10.28
N SER A 319 11.19 24.02 10.29
CA SER A 319 12.38 24.69 10.83
C SER A 319 13.52 24.69 9.83
N GLU A 320 14.44 25.66 9.93
CA GLU A 320 15.64 25.70 9.11
C GLU A 320 16.48 24.42 9.26
N PHE A 321 16.49 23.84 10.48
CA PHE A 321 17.16 22.59 10.79
C PHE A 321 16.55 21.39 10.05
N THR A 322 15.23 21.20 10.12
CA THR A 322 14.55 20.13 9.37
C THR A 322 14.80 20.26 7.88
N SER A 323 14.77 21.48 7.32
CA SER A 323 15.06 21.70 5.90
C SER A 323 16.53 21.42 5.57
N ALA A 324 17.46 21.66 6.50
CA ALA A 324 18.87 21.33 6.34
C ALA A 324 19.11 19.80 6.30
N VAL A 325 18.48 19.05 7.20
CA VAL A 325 18.51 17.57 7.19
C VAL A 325 17.94 17.03 5.88
N LEU A 326 16.76 17.53 5.45
CA LEU A 326 16.17 17.14 4.17
C LEU A 326 17.09 17.42 2.99
N ARG A 327 17.76 18.59 2.96
CA ARG A 327 18.74 18.93 1.90
C ARG A 327 19.89 17.93 1.84
N GLN A 328 20.34 17.36 2.96
CA GLN A 328 21.39 16.34 2.93
C GLN A 328 20.89 15.02 2.35
N LEU A 329 19.70 14.57 2.75
CA LEU A 329 19.05 13.38 2.16
C LEU A 329 18.81 13.55 0.66
N VAL A 330 18.46 14.77 0.22
CA VAL A 330 18.18 15.07 -1.19
C VAL A 330 19.44 15.07 -2.05
N LYS A 331 20.58 15.53 -1.52
CA LYS A 331 21.86 15.57 -2.24
C LYS A 331 22.51 14.20 -2.42
N GLN A 332 22.20 13.24 -1.55
CA GLN A 332 22.83 11.94 -1.55
C GLN A 332 21.97 10.92 -2.31
N PRO A 333 22.46 10.35 -3.42
CA PRO A 333 21.71 9.34 -4.14
C PRO A 333 21.72 7.98 -3.41
N THR A 334 22.72 7.76 -2.54
CA THR A 334 22.90 6.57 -1.73
C THR A 334 22.49 6.82 -0.27
N PRO A 335 22.14 5.77 0.48
CA PRO A 335 21.92 5.87 1.93
C PRO A 335 23.07 6.58 2.66
N ILE A 336 22.74 7.37 3.67
CA ILE A 336 23.69 8.16 4.48
C ILE A 336 23.44 7.94 5.98
N LEU A 337 24.51 7.87 6.76
CA LEU A 337 24.46 7.77 8.23
C LEU A 337 23.94 9.06 8.89
N ALA A 338 23.20 8.91 9.98
CA ALA A 338 22.80 10.04 10.83
C ALA A 338 24.01 10.84 11.32
N ALA A 339 25.06 10.16 11.82
CA ALA A 339 26.34 10.77 12.19
C ALA A 339 26.97 11.62 11.06
N ALA A 340 26.90 11.15 9.81
CA ALA A 340 27.48 11.88 8.67
C ALA A 340 26.68 13.16 8.35
N ILE A 341 25.34 13.10 8.46
CA ILE A 341 24.51 14.31 8.36
C ILE A 341 24.85 15.29 9.49
N ALA A 342 24.99 14.79 10.72
CA ALA A 342 25.33 15.61 11.88
C ALA A 342 26.68 16.32 11.73
N GLU A 343 27.70 15.61 11.24
CA GLU A 343 29.02 16.18 10.92
C GLU A 343 28.93 17.28 9.86
N ILE A 344 28.14 17.07 8.79
CA ILE A 344 27.97 18.08 7.72
C ILE A 344 27.25 19.33 8.24
N LEU A 345 26.30 19.16 9.16
CA LEU A 345 25.49 20.23 9.71
C LEU A 345 26.08 20.89 10.97
N ASP A 346 27.22 20.39 11.47
CA ASP A 346 27.85 20.81 12.73
C ASP A 346 26.85 20.78 13.90
N THR A 347 26.14 19.65 14.04
CA THR A 347 25.15 19.42 15.11
C THR A 347 25.35 18.09 15.83
N ASP A 348 24.53 17.82 16.85
CA ASP A 348 24.47 16.54 17.55
C ASP A 348 23.73 15.46 16.73
N GLU A 349 24.27 14.24 16.74
CA GLU A 349 23.68 13.09 16.04
C GLU A 349 22.25 12.80 16.52
N PHE A 350 21.96 12.99 17.82
CA PHE A 350 20.64 12.75 18.40
C PHE A 350 19.57 13.69 17.83
N GLU A 351 19.91 14.95 17.53
CA GLU A 351 18.97 15.88 16.90
C GLU A 351 18.61 15.44 15.47
N VAL A 352 19.58 14.90 14.73
CA VAL A 352 19.34 14.34 13.40
C VAL A 352 18.51 13.07 13.49
N GLU A 353 18.86 12.15 14.39
CA GLU A 353 18.10 10.92 14.63
C GLU A 353 16.65 11.23 14.99
N GLU A 354 16.38 12.22 15.85
CA GLU A 354 15.02 12.62 16.19
C GLU A 354 14.24 13.02 14.94
N VAL A 355 14.82 13.83 14.05
CA VAL A 355 14.17 14.21 12.77
C VAL A 355 13.92 12.98 11.88
N LEU A 356 14.93 12.11 11.71
CA LEU A 356 14.83 10.93 10.86
C LEU A 356 13.82 9.91 11.41
N GLU A 357 13.71 9.77 12.72
CA GLU A 357 12.70 8.93 13.36
C GLU A 357 11.28 9.40 13.03
N HIS A 358 11.03 10.71 13.04
CA HIS A 358 9.74 11.28 12.63
C HIS A 358 9.42 11.02 11.16
N TRP A 359 10.44 10.88 10.32
CA TRP A 359 10.30 10.60 8.89
C TRP A 359 10.38 9.12 8.53
N THR A 360 10.46 8.20 9.50
CA THR A 360 10.64 6.76 9.27
C THR A 360 9.74 6.20 8.16
N GLU A 361 8.49 6.66 8.06
CA GLU A 361 7.55 6.17 7.07
C GLU A 361 7.82 6.63 5.62
N PHE A 362 8.73 7.60 5.42
CA PHE A 362 9.20 8.14 4.15
C PHE A 362 10.68 7.84 3.88
N LEU A 363 11.30 7.01 4.73
CA LEU A 363 12.70 6.63 4.61
C LEU A 363 12.84 5.13 4.37
N GLN A 364 13.86 4.76 3.61
CA GLN A 364 14.42 3.42 3.60
C GLN A 364 15.57 3.38 4.61
N GLN A 365 15.60 2.32 5.42
CA GLN A 365 16.61 2.09 6.45
C GLN A 365 17.42 0.85 6.09
N GLU A 366 18.72 1.00 5.97
CA GLU A 366 19.64 -0.12 5.79
C GLU A 366 20.46 -0.28 7.06
N ARG A 367 20.16 -1.35 7.81
CA ARG A 367 20.82 -1.63 9.09
C ARG A 367 22.05 -2.48 8.87
N ASN A 368 23.21 -1.89 9.19
CA ASN A 368 24.48 -2.58 9.31
C ASN A 368 24.75 -2.92 10.79
N ALA A 369 25.79 -3.69 11.07
CA ALA A 369 26.09 -4.17 12.43
C ALA A 369 26.35 -3.05 13.46
N GLU A 370 26.73 -1.86 13.00
CA GLU A 370 27.15 -0.74 13.84
C GLU A 370 26.28 0.52 13.69
N ALA A 371 25.53 0.67 12.59
CA ALA A 371 24.76 1.88 12.31
C ALA A 371 23.61 1.63 11.31
N THR A 372 22.69 2.61 11.22
CA THR A 372 21.59 2.62 10.26
C THR A 372 21.83 3.71 9.22
N ASP A 373 21.85 3.33 7.95
CA ASP A 373 21.89 4.26 6.82
C ASP A 373 20.46 4.63 6.38
N TYR A 374 20.27 5.88 5.99
CA TYR A 374 18.97 6.44 5.62
C TYR A 374 18.97 6.99 4.19
N SER A 375 17.93 6.66 3.42
CA SER A 375 17.62 7.29 2.14
C SER A 375 16.12 7.58 2.05
N LEU A 376 15.71 8.45 1.12
CA LEU A 376 14.29 8.63 0.81
C LEU A 376 13.72 7.36 0.19
N TYR A 377 12.46 7.05 0.50
CA TYR A 377 11.81 5.80 0.09
C TYR A 377 11.70 5.56 -1.42
N HIS A 378 11.93 6.59 -2.26
CA HIS A 378 11.81 6.52 -3.71
C HIS A 378 12.67 7.60 -4.38
N SER A 379 13.46 7.25 -5.38
CA SER A 379 14.38 8.19 -6.06
C SER A 379 13.65 9.29 -6.82
N HIS A 380 12.51 9.01 -7.45
CA HIS A 380 11.73 10.07 -8.11
C HIS A 380 11.10 11.06 -7.12
N PHE A 381 10.87 10.66 -5.86
CA PHE A 381 10.47 11.61 -4.82
C PHE A 381 11.64 12.54 -4.47
N ARG A 382 12.86 12.00 -4.33
CA ARG A 382 14.09 12.80 -4.17
C ARG A 382 14.28 13.77 -5.34
N ASP A 383 14.16 13.30 -6.57
CA ASP A 383 14.37 14.12 -7.76
C ASP A 383 13.31 15.22 -7.90
N TRP A 384 12.06 14.95 -7.49
CA TRP A 384 11.04 15.98 -7.35
C TRP A 384 11.41 17.02 -6.30
N LEU A 385 11.92 16.60 -5.12
CA LEU A 385 12.39 17.53 -4.08
C LEU A 385 13.55 18.41 -4.55
N ILE A 386 14.50 17.90 -5.36
CA ILE A 386 15.57 18.71 -5.97
C ILE A 386 14.96 19.87 -6.77
N LYS A 387 13.94 19.59 -7.59
CA LYS A 387 13.26 20.62 -8.39
C LYS A 387 12.55 21.65 -7.51
N GLN A 388 11.88 21.23 -6.42
CA GLN A 388 11.23 22.16 -5.50
C GLN A 388 12.23 23.05 -4.75
N GLN A 389 13.34 22.49 -4.27
CA GLN A 389 14.38 23.25 -3.57
C GLN A 389 15.19 24.17 -4.49
N SER A 390 15.22 23.90 -5.81
CA SER A 390 15.81 24.83 -6.78
C SER A 390 14.95 26.06 -7.06
N ILE A 391 13.74 26.12 -6.50
CA ILE A 391 12.76 27.20 -6.67
C ILE A 391 12.71 28.14 -5.43
N GLU A 392 13.30 27.74 -4.29
CA GLU A 392 13.50 28.58 -3.09
C GLU A 392 14.93 29.15 -3.02
#